data_AF-A0A8T5NUB1-F1
#
_entry.id   AF-A0A8T5NUB1-F1
#
_cell.length_a   1.000
_cell.length_b   1.000
_cell.length_c   1.000
_cell.angle_alpha   90.00
_cell.angle_beta   90.00
_cell.angle_gamma   90.00
#
_symmetry.space_group_name_H-M   'P 1'
#
loop_
_entity.id
_entity.type
_entity.pdbx_description
1 polymer ?
#
loop_
_entity_poly.entity_id
_entity_poly.type
_entity_poly.pdbx_seq_one_letter_code
_entity_poly.pdbx_strand_id
1 'polypeptide(L)'
;MKKTKTVLLSVLTVAIGQLLLKYGMNQIGPLSFSFSTLISTAVNVFSNPFVVVGFLLFASSSLLWLVAISEAELSYAYPLLGAGYALVALLSWVLFGEAVSTLRIFGIFVITSGVILMSRS
;
A
#
# COMPACT_ATOMS: atom_id res chain seq x y z
N MET A 1 -1.99 -4.69 22.66
CA MET A 1 -3.21 -4.37 21.88
C MET A 1 -3.19 -2.98 21.23
N LYS A 2 -2.81 -1.88 21.92
CA LYS A 2 -2.68 -0.54 21.26
C LYS A 2 -1.66 -0.55 20.10
N LYS A 3 -0.46 -1.08 20.35
CA LYS A 3 0.64 -1.23 19.38
C LYS A 3 0.21 -1.83 18.04
N THR A 4 -0.39 -3.03 18.08
CA THR A 4 -0.85 -3.76 16.88
C THR A 4 -1.93 -3.00 16.11
N LYS A 5 -2.84 -2.28 16.80
CA LYS A 5 -3.90 -1.50 16.15
C LYS A 5 -3.32 -0.33 15.34
N THR A 6 -2.32 0.38 15.87
CA THR A 6 -1.66 1.48 15.16
C THR A 6 -0.94 0.99 13.91
N VAL A 7 -0.23 -0.14 14.01
CA VAL A 7 0.43 -0.76 12.85
C VAL A 7 -0.59 -1.15 11.80
N LEU A 8 -1.66 -1.86 12.18
CA LEU A 8 -2.70 -2.28 11.24
C LEU A 8 -3.41 -1.08 10.60
N LEU A 9 -3.68 -0.02 11.36
CA LEU A 9 -4.29 1.19 10.81
C LEU A 9 -3.38 1.88 9.80
N SER A 10 -2.08 1.97 10.08
CA SER A 10 -1.07 2.46 9.12
C SER A 10 -1.09 1.59 7.86
N VAL A 11 -1.06 0.27 8.01
CA VAL A 11 -1.08 -0.69 6.90
C VAL A 11 -2.36 -0.58 6.05
N LEU A 12 -3.52 -0.42 6.67
CA LEU A 12 -4.79 -0.23 5.95
C LEU A 12 -4.79 1.10 5.19
N THR A 13 -4.31 2.17 5.83
CA THR A 13 -4.24 3.50 5.23
C THR A 13 -3.31 3.51 4.02
N VAL A 14 -2.13 2.88 4.12
CA VAL A 14 -1.21 2.76 2.98
C VAL A 14 -1.79 1.89 1.87
N ALA A 15 -2.49 0.79 2.20
CA ALA A 15 -3.11 -0.07 1.21
C ALA A 15 -4.18 0.68 0.40
N ILE A 16 -5.07 1.41 1.06
CA ILE A 16 -6.07 2.26 0.40
C ILE A 16 -5.37 3.32 -0.46
N GLY A 17 -4.35 3.99 0.09
CA GLY A 17 -3.56 4.98 -0.66
C GLY A 17 -2.97 4.40 -1.95
N GLN A 18 -2.37 3.21 -1.88
CA GLN A 18 -1.80 2.52 -3.04
C GLN A 18 -2.86 2.16 -4.09
N LEU A 19 -4.05 1.72 -3.68
CA LEU A 19 -5.14 1.43 -4.60
C LEU A 19 -5.65 2.70 -5.30
N LEU A 20 -5.76 3.83 -4.59
CA LEU A 20 -6.14 5.11 -5.19
C LEU A 20 -5.07 5.63 -6.17
N LEU A 21 -3.79 5.53 -5.80
CA LEU A 21 -2.69 5.85 -6.71
C LEU A 21 -2.77 4.99 -7.98
N LYS A 22 -2.97 3.67 -7.82
CA LYS A 22 -3.12 2.75 -8.95
C LYS A 22 -4.32 3.10 -9.83
N TYR A 23 -5.46 3.42 -9.21
CA TYR A 23 -6.67 3.84 -9.93
C TYR A 23 -6.45 5.14 -10.73
N GLY A 24 -5.82 6.15 -10.12
CA GLY A 24 -5.46 7.39 -10.81
C GLY A 24 -4.48 7.16 -11.97
N MET A 25 -3.46 6.33 -11.76
CA MET A 25 -2.50 5.98 -12.81
C MET A 25 -3.11 5.16 -13.94
N ASN A 26 -4.10 4.31 -13.67
CA ASN A 26 -4.83 3.60 -14.72
C ASN A 26 -5.65 4.55 -15.61
N GLN A 27 -6.06 5.73 -15.12
CA GLN A 27 -6.73 6.76 -15.92
C GLN A 27 -5.74 7.56 -16.78
N ILE A 28 -4.54 7.82 -16.26
CA ILE A 28 -3.50 8.59 -16.95
C ILE A 28 -2.79 7.74 -18.02
N GLY A 29 -2.61 6.46 -17.74
CA GLY A 29 -1.85 5.53 -18.59
C GLY A 29 -0.34 5.58 -18.35
N PRO A 30 0.45 4.85 -19.16
CA PRO A 30 1.90 4.79 -19.03
C PRO A 30 2.55 6.17 -19.23
N LEU A 31 3.49 6.51 -18.36
CA LEU A 31 4.20 7.78 -18.43
C LEU A 31 5.39 7.69 -19.41
N SER A 32 5.51 8.67 -20.31
CA SER A 32 6.71 8.87 -21.13
C SER A 32 7.43 10.15 -20.68
N PHE A 33 8.69 10.00 -20.29
CA PHE A 33 9.50 11.10 -19.80
C PHE A 33 10.47 11.57 -20.88
N SER A 34 10.30 12.81 -21.33
CA SER A 34 11.29 13.58 -22.06
C SER A 34 11.45 14.95 -21.38
N PHE A 35 12.54 15.66 -21.67
CA PHE A 35 12.73 17.02 -21.16
C PHE A 35 11.58 17.97 -21.55
N SER A 36 10.92 17.72 -22.69
CA SER A 36 9.78 18.51 -23.15
C SER A 36 8.45 18.12 -22.51
N THR A 37 8.28 16.87 -22.05
CA THR A 37 7.03 16.39 -21.44
C THR A 37 7.06 16.35 -19.91
N LEU A 38 8.21 16.62 -19.28
CA LEU A 38 8.37 16.50 -17.82
C LEU A 38 7.32 17.30 -17.04
N ILE A 39 7.16 18.58 -17.37
CA ILE A 39 6.23 19.49 -16.68
C ILE A 39 4.78 19.09 -16.96
N SER A 40 4.43 18.81 -18.22
CA SER A 40 3.06 18.43 -18.59
C SER A 40 2.64 17.10 -17.98
N THR A 41 3.55 16.12 -17.93
CA THR A 41 3.33 14.84 -17.25
C THR A 41 3.12 15.04 -15.75
N ALA A 42 3.95 15.86 -15.10
CA ALA A 42 3.78 16.16 -13.68
C ALA A 42 2.43 16.83 -13.40
N VAL A 43 2.04 17.85 -14.19
CA VAL A 43 0.74 18.51 -14.05
C VAL A 43 -0.40 17.52 -14.24
N ASN A 44 -0.33 16.64 -15.24
CA ASN A 44 -1.37 15.64 -15.49
C ASN A 44 -1.51 14.66 -14.31
N VAL A 45 -0.39 14.18 -13.77
CA VAL A 45 -0.36 13.26 -12.62
C VAL A 45 -0.93 13.93 -11.37
N PHE A 46 -0.45 15.12 -11.01
CA PHE A 46 -0.86 15.82 -9.80
C PHE A 46 -2.20 16.56 -9.90
N SER A 47 -2.78 16.68 -11.10
CA SER A 47 -4.16 17.15 -11.27
C SER A 47 -5.19 16.03 -11.07
N ASN A 48 -4.78 14.76 -11.05
CA ASN A 48 -5.70 13.65 -10.80
C ASN A 48 -6.05 13.57 -9.30
N PRO A 49 -7.33 13.68 -8.91
CA PRO A 49 -7.73 13.72 -7.51
C PRO A 49 -7.41 12.41 -6.76
N PHE A 50 -7.46 11.26 -7.44
CA PHE A 50 -7.13 9.97 -6.83
C PHE A 50 -5.63 9.86 -6.51
N VAL A 51 -4.79 10.44 -7.38
CA VAL A 51 -3.35 10.52 -7.12
C VAL A 51 -3.08 11.40 -5.91
N VAL A 52 -3.68 12.59 -5.86
CA VAL A 52 -3.50 13.53 -4.73
C VAL A 52 -3.97 12.92 -3.42
N VAL A 53 -5.17 12.35 -3.38
CA VAL A 53 -5.70 11.69 -2.17
C VAL A 53 -4.83 10.48 -1.79
N GLY A 54 -4.38 9.70 -2.77
CA GLY A 54 -3.47 8.58 -2.54
C GLY A 54 -2.16 9.00 -1.87
N PHE A 55 -1.55 10.10 -2.34
CA PHE A 55 -0.36 10.69 -1.71
C PHE A 55 -0.62 11.20 -0.30
N LEU A 56 -1.75 11.87 -0.06
CA LEU A 56 -2.12 12.34 1.26
C LEU A 56 -2.28 11.16 2.24
N LEU A 57 -2.95 10.08 1.83
CA LEU A 57 -3.06 8.87 2.64
C LEU A 57 -1.70 8.23 2.88
N PHE A 58 -0.80 8.22 1.90
CA PHE A 58 0.56 7.69 2.06
C PHE A 58 1.36 8.51 3.09
N ALA A 59 1.25 9.84 3.04
CA ALA A 59 1.85 10.73 4.03
C ALA A 59 1.26 10.52 5.43
N SER A 60 -0.07 10.47 5.56
CA SER A 60 -0.75 10.17 6.83
C SER A 60 -0.37 8.79 7.38
N SER A 61 -0.27 7.78 6.52
CA SER A 61 0.19 6.44 6.90
C SER A 61 1.61 6.44 7.43
N SER A 62 2.49 7.26 6.85
CA SER A 62 3.87 7.41 7.30
C SER A 62 3.93 8.02 8.70
N LEU A 63 3.06 8.99 9.02
CA LEU A 63 2.92 9.52 10.38
C LEU A 63 2.43 8.44 11.37
N LEU A 64 1.42 7.66 10.98
CA LEU A 64 0.95 6.52 11.80
C LEU A 64 2.05 5.48 12.00
N TRP A 65 2.89 5.24 10.99
CA TRP A 65 4.02 4.33 11.09
C TRP A 65 5.05 4.80 12.12
N LEU A 66 5.37 6.10 12.15
CA LEU A 66 6.26 6.68 13.16
C LEU A 66 5.73 6.46 14.59
N VAL A 67 4.42 6.61 14.80
CA VAL A 67 3.77 6.30 16.08
C VAL A 67 3.81 4.81 16.38
N ALA A 68 3.62 3.95 15.37
CA ALA A 68 3.66 2.51 15.55
C ALA A 68 5.05 2.02 16.01
N ILE A 69 6.11 2.51 15.38
CA ILE A 69 7.49 2.11 15.71
C ILE A 69 8.07 2.84 16.93
N SER A 70 7.43 3.91 17.41
CA SER A 70 7.80 4.52 18.70
C SER A 70 7.28 3.70 19.89
N GLU A 71 6.21 2.93 19.70
CA GLU A 71 5.62 2.09 20.75
C GLU A 71 5.98 0.60 20.61
N ALA A 72 6.33 0.12 19.42
CA ALA A 72 6.60 -1.28 19.11
C ALA A 72 8.01 -1.48 18.56
N GLU A 73 8.60 -2.65 18.83
CA GLU A 73 9.85 -3.04 18.19
C GLU A 73 9.65 -3.20 16.69
N LEU A 74 10.63 -2.75 15.91
CA LEU A 74 10.57 -2.81 14.45
C LEU A 74 10.44 -4.25 13.95
N SER A 75 11.11 -5.21 14.61
CA SER A 75 11.03 -6.65 14.35
C SER A 75 9.63 -7.22 14.49
N TYR A 76 8.79 -6.63 15.36
CA TYR A 76 7.38 -6.99 15.51
C TYR A 76 6.48 -6.26 14.50
N ALA A 77 6.75 -4.98 14.24
CA ALA A 77 5.93 -4.16 13.34
C ALA A 77 6.10 -4.51 11.86
N TYR A 78 7.32 -4.80 11.40
CA TYR A 78 7.62 -5.07 9.99
C TYR A 78 6.85 -6.27 9.42
N PRO A 79 6.76 -7.42 10.10
CA PRO A 79 5.97 -8.55 9.62
C PRO A 79 4.51 -8.18 9.34
N LEU A 80 3.90 -7.30 10.14
CA LEU A 80 2.51 -6.86 9.95
C LEU A 80 2.30 -6.10 8.63
N LEU A 81 3.35 -5.53 8.02
CA LEU A 81 3.27 -4.97 6.66
C LEU A 81 2.92 -6.03 5.61
N GLY A 82 3.29 -7.29 5.85
CA GLY A 82 2.95 -8.42 4.99
C GLY A 82 1.43 -8.64 4.84
N ALA A 83 0.65 -8.31 5.87
CA ALA A 83 -0.81 -8.32 5.77
C ALA A 83 -1.32 -7.24 4.79
N GLY A 84 -0.63 -6.10 4.72
CA GLY A 84 -0.89 -5.06 3.74
C GLY A 84 -0.66 -5.53 2.30
N TYR A 85 0.44 -6.26 2.06
CA TYR A 85 0.70 -6.84 0.75
C TYR A 85 -0.40 -7.81 0.32
N ALA A 86 -0.81 -8.71 1.22
CA ALA A 86 -1.91 -9.65 0.96
C ALA A 86 -3.21 -8.90 0.63
N LEU A 87 -3.54 -7.86 1.40
CA LEU A 87 -4.73 -7.04 1.19
C LEU A 87 -4.68 -6.30 -0.15
N VAL A 88 -3.57 -5.66 -0.49
CA VAL A 88 -3.40 -4.95 -1.77
C VAL A 88 -3.52 -5.92 -2.92
N ALA A 89 -2.88 -7.09 -2.87
CA ALA A 89 -2.97 -8.08 -3.94
C ALA A 89 -4.41 -8.59 -4.15
N LEU A 90 -5.13 -8.87 -3.04
CA LEU A 90 -6.53 -9.28 -3.10
C LEU A 90 -7.42 -8.18 -3.69
N LEU A 91 -7.27 -6.94 -3.21
CA LEU A 91 -8.08 -5.82 -3.67
C LEU A 91 -7.73 -5.42 -5.10
N SER A 92 -6.47 -5.49 -5.53
CA SER A 92 -6.09 -5.25 -6.92
C SER A 92 -6.68 -6.28 -7.87
N TRP A 93 -6.78 -7.54 -7.46
CA TRP A 93 -7.47 -8.57 -8.23
C TRP A 93 -8.96 -8.25 -8.40
N VAL A 94 -9.64 -7.92 -7.29
CA VAL A 94 -11.08 -7.66 -7.29
C VAL A 94 -11.44 -6.35 -7.99
N LEU A 95 -10.68 -5.27 -7.74
CA LEU A 95 -11.00 -3.91 -8.21
C LEU A 95 -10.46 -3.61 -9.60
N PHE A 96 -9.30 -4.18 -9.97
CA PHE A 96 -8.62 -3.87 -11.23
C PHE A 96 -8.54 -5.07 -12.18
N GLY A 97 -9.01 -6.25 -11.76
CA GLY A 97 -8.96 -7.46 -12.58
C GLY A 97 -7.53 -7.96 -12.83
N GLU A 98 -6.56 -7.58 -11.99
CA GLU A 98 -5.18 -8.00 -12.17
C GLU A 98 -5.03 -9.52 -12.07
N ALA A 99 -4.40 -10.15 -13.07
CA ALA A 99 -4.17 -11.59 -13.03
C ALA A 99 -3.29 -11.97 -11.83
N VAL A 100 -3.83 -12.81 -10.95
CA VAL A 100 -3.11 -13.38 -9.81
C VAL A 100 -2.73 -14.81 -10.15
N SER A 101 -1.43 -15.06 -10.32
CA SER A 101 -0.95 -16.42 -10.56
C SER A 101 -1.14 -17.30 -9.33
N THR A 102 -1.27 -18.62 -9.54
CA THR A 102 -1.34 -19.60 -8.45
C THR A 102 -0.15 -19.49 -7.49
N LEU A 103 1.03 -19.18 -8.02
CA LEU A 103 2.23 -18.94 -7.22
C LEU A 103 2.10 -17.69 -6.33
N ARG A 104 1.50 -16.61 -6.83
CA ARG A 104 1.24 -15.40 -6.05
C ARG A 104 0.23 -15.68 -4.92
N ILE A 105 -0.80 -16.47 -5.19
CA ILE A 105 -1.78 -16.90 -4.17
C ILE A 105 -1.08 -17.69 -3.07
N PHE A 106 -0.23 -18.67 -3.43
CA PHE A 106 0.53 -19.45 -2.46
C PHE A 106 1.47 -18.55 -1.63
N GLY A 107 2.16 -17.61 -2.27
CA GLY A 107 3.01 -16.63 -1.58
C GLY A 107 2.22 -15.77 -0.59
N ILE A 108 1.03 -15.29 -0.97
CA ILE A 108 0.13 -14.55 -0.08
C ILE A 108 -0.24 -15.40 1.13
N PHE A 109 -0.61 -16.67 0.94
CA PHE A 109 -0.94 -17.58 2.03
C PHE A 109 0.24 -17.72 3.01
N VAL A 110 1.45 -17.96 2.51
CA VAL A 110 2.67 -18.08 3.32
C VAL A 110 2.94 -16.80 4.11
N ILE A 111 2.85 -15.63 3.47
CA ILE A 111 3.03 -14.33 4.14
C ILE A 111 1.99 -14.17 5.25
N THR A 112 0.70 -14.36 4.95
CA THR A 112 -0.38 -14.19 5.93
C THR A 112 -0.23 -15.15 7.11
N SER A 113 0.13 -16.42 6.88
CA SER A 113 0.42 -17.37 7.95
C SER A 113 1.58 -16.92 8.83
N GLY A 114 2.68 -16.44 8.22
CA GLY A 114 3.83 -15.89 8.96
C GLY A 114 3.44 -14.71 9.84
N VAL A 115 2.61 -13.79 9.32
CA VAL A 115 2.10 -12.66 10.11
C VAL A 115 1.25 -13.13 11.30
N ILE A 116 0.38 -14.12 11.10
CA ILE A 116 -0.47 -14.67 12.18
C ILE A 116 0.39 -15.29 13.27
N LEU A 117 1.41 -16.08 12.91
CA LEU A 117 2.32 -16.68 13.88
C LEU A 117 3.05 -15.62 14.71
N MET A 118 3.54 -14.55 14.07
CA MET A 118 4.24 -13.46 14.75
C MET A 118 3.33 -12.59 15.60
N SER A 119 2.05 -12.47 15.24
CA SER A 119 1.07 -11.76 16.08
C SER A 119 0.78 -12.48 17.42
N ARG A 120 1.15 -13.76 17.53
CA ARG A 120 0.90 -14.62 18.70
C ARG A 120 2.12 -14.81 19.61
N SER A 121 3.31 -14.37 19.19
CA SER A 121 4.52 -14.30 20.03
C SER A 121 4.61 -12.97 20.75
#